data_AF-A0A959XNM2-F1
#
_entry.id   AF-A0A959XNM2-F1
#
_cell.length_a   1.000
_cell.length_b   1.000
_cell.length_c   1.000
_cell.angle_alpha   90.00
_cell.angle_beta   90.00
_cell.angle_gamma   90.00
#
_symmetry.space_group_name_H-M   'P 1'
#
loop_
_entity.id
_entity.type
_entity.pdbx_description
1 polymer ?
#
loop_
_entity_poly.entity_id
_entity_poly.type
_entity_poly.pdbx_seq_one_letter_code
_entity_poly.pdbx_strand_id
1 'polypeptide(L)'
;MRHLTAFLVLMLLAHLASASTTERQLIIHFEKDKSTLTEDARAQLLEFLADLACDGERSYQVNGHTDSDGSLAYKEDLSLARAEAVRTFLTEQGIEPELIHLERSGERDPLAPNVDAHGMALNRRVSITFTHTYYADTEELRKALMEGTVQHFRIDPAMDQVITGAAGTELLIRANSLVDAQGRPVSGEVALELTEALDVRAMIAHQLTTRSGQRLLETGGMLKVSATDAQGNALRLRSADPMRVVVPSADTDSGMELFVSDDGSDWTSTRQPLATTQVVTWREPPFPTPPGIRFKMPHYRQDQKGRPMKPVEPMMPREPIAPRRESYAVRGPWWSFLFPGKAQAQGDARYAAAVERHAVRMEKYAADVERFEANCAAFPDALERYADRKAQWDALKQEELKAWRENVERPALVRYNALMAPLLARYDTLKAQWQQEREASMQRYAMRADSAGVAGMDGLSAFVFMNAELGWINCDRFYGVPGEQRSVIAKGGRRSDEQVNLVFTEMRSILYMPRERDGLFHSPAVPVDVPKTLFAYTVIDGRPHVCVQEVSTGPNTLEYRPSSFAEIGRLLQELNGSPA
;
A
#
# COMPACT_ATOMS: atom_id res chain seq x y z
N MET A 1 -9.58 22.77 31.90
CA MET A 1 -10.47 23.15 30.76
C MET A 1 -9.92 24.36 30.01
N ARG A 2 -8.71 24.28 29.45
CA ARG A 2 -8.08 25.34 28.62
C ARG A 2 -7.20 24.78 27.48
N HIS A 3 -7.38 23.50 27.13
CA HIS A 3 -6.61 22.83 26.07
C HIS A 3 -7.48 22.27 24.94
N LEU A 4 -8.79 22.57 24.93
CA LEU A 4 -9.71 22.13 23.87
C LEU A 4 -10.04 23.22 22.83
N THR A 5 -9.54 24.45 23.01
CA THR A 5 -9.83 25.58 22.12
C THR A 5 -8.68 25.94 21.16
N ALA A 6 -7.55 25.24 21.21
CA ALA A 6 -6.41 25.48 20.31
C ALA A 6 -6.37 24.52 19.11
N PHE A 7 -7.15 23.43 19.13
CA PHE A 7 -7.20 22.44 18.04
C PHE A 7 -8.25 22.76 16.98
N LEU A 8 -9.13 23.75 17.22
CA LEU A 8 -10.22 24.13 16.32
C LEU A 8 -10.01 25.48 15.62
N VAL A 9 -8.89 26.17 15.87
CA VAL A 9 -8.62 27.53 15.36
C VAL A 9 -7.46 27.56 14.34
N LEU A 10 -6.68 26.49 14.19
CA LEU A 10 -5.60 26.43 13.19
C LEU A 10 -5.98 25.74 11.87
N MET A 11 -7.21 25.23 11.73
CA MET A 11 -7.78 24.77 10.45
C MET A 11 -8.64 25.84 9.76
N LEU A 12 -8.78 27.04 10.35
CA LEU A 12 -9.70 28.08 9.87
C LEU A 12 -9.03 29.23 9.08
N LEU A 13 -7.77 29.09 8.66
CA LEU A 13 -7.06 30.12 7.87
C LEU A 13 -6.24 29.54 6.71
N ALA A 14 -6.76 28.53 6.02
CA ALA A 14 -6.30 28.10 4.69
C ALA A 14 -7.44 27.45 3.85
N HIS A 15 -8.67 27.94 3.99
CA HIS A 15 -9.81 27.53 3.16
C HIS A 15 -10.42 28.76 2.49
N LEU A 16 -9.66 29.40 1.62
CA LEU A 16 -10.20 30.38 0.68
C LEU A 16 -9.56 30.10 -0.68
N ALA A 17 -10.43 29.68 -1.62
CA ALA A 17 -10.21 29.41 -3.04
C ALA A 17 -10.07 27.94 -3.47
N SER A 18 -10.95 27.06 -2.97
CA SER A 18 -11.53 26.00 -3.81
C SER A 18 -12.79 26.56 -4.45
N ALA A 19 -13.17 26.04 -5.63
CA ALA A 19 -14.43 26.37 -6.29
C ALA A 19 -15.58 26.41 -5.28
N SER A 20 -16.45 27.41 -5.38
CA SER A 20 -17.63 27.46 -4.51
C SER A 20 -18.63 26.41 -4.99
N THR A 21 -18.73 25.31 -4.23
CA THR A 21 -19.67 24.22 -4.52
C THR A 21 -20.88 24.30 -3.58
N THR A 22 -22.08 24.29 -4.16
CA THR A 22 -23.34 24.16 -3.42
C THR A 22 -24.02 22.85 -3.80
N GLU A 23 -24.35 22.04 -2.80
CA GLU A 23 -25.10 20.80 -2.99
C GLU A 23 -26.55 20.95 -2.51
N ARG A 24 -27.48 20.39 -3.27
CA ARG A 24 -28.88 20.23 -2.87
C ARG A 24 -29.33 18.81 -3.15
N GLN A 25 -30.12 18.25 -2.24
CA GLN A 25 -30.60 16.88 -2.36
C GLN A 25 -32.12 16.83 -2.38
N LEU A 26 -32.66 15.97 -3.24
CA LEU A 26 -34.08 15.60 -3.29
C LEU A 26 -34.21 14.08 -3.19
N ILE A 27 -35.22 13.61 -2.46
CA ILE A 27 -35.54 12.18 -2.37
C ILE A 27 -36.94 11.94 -2.94
N ILE A 28 -37.02 11.09 -3.96
CA ILE A 28 -38.27 10.66 -4.58
C ILE A 28 -38.57 9.23 -4.18
N HIS A 29 -39.79 8.97 -3.69
CA HIS A 29 -40.21 7.64 -3.24
C HIS A 29 -40.99 6.89 -4.31
N PHE A 30 -40.93 5.56 -4.26
CA PHE A 30 -41.57 4.66 -5.22
C PHE A 30 -42.46 3.62 -4.54
N GLU A 31 -43.51 3.22 -5.24
CA GLU A 31 -44.33 2.07 -4.85
C GLU A 31 -43.55 0.75 -4.95
N LYS A 32 -44.04 -0.27 -4.26
CA LYS A 32 -43.47 -1.62 -4.29
C LYS A 32 -43.44 -2.17 -5.73
N ASP A 33 -42.31 -2.77 -6.10
CA ASP A 33 -42.04 -3.37 -7.42
C ASP A 33 -42.26 -2.46 -8.64
N LYS A 34 -42.29 -1.13 -8.42
CA LYS A 34 -42.45 -0.14 -9.51
C LYS A 34 -41.25 0.78 -9.65
N SER A 35 -41.03 1.22 -10.88
CA SER A 35 -40.09 2.28 -11.29
C SER A 35 -40.76 3.47 -11.96
N THR A 36 -42.09 3.47 -12.08
CA THR A 36 -42.85 4.58 -12.66
C THR A 36 -42.95 5.76 -11.69
N LEU A 37 -42.60 6.96 -12.14
CA LEU A 37 -42.82 8.19 -11.38
C LEU A 37 -44.32 8.51 -11.27
N THR A 38 -44.79 8.75 -10.04
CA THR A 38 -46.15 9.25 -9.78
C THR A 38 -46.26 10.73 -10.17
N GLU A 39 -47.49 11.23 -10.33
CA GLU A 39 -47.71 12.67 -10.60
C GLU A 39 -47.15 13.56 -9.49
N ASP A 40 -47.26 13.12 -8.24
CA ASP A 40 -46.68 13.81 -7.08
C ASP A 40 -45.14 13.86 -7.17
N ALA A 41 -44.50 12.74 -7.50
CA ALA A 41 -43.04 12.71 -7.71
C ALA A 41 -42.60 13.62 -8.87
N ARG A 42 -43.37 13.67 -9.96
CA ARG A 42 -43.12 14.59 -11.08
C ARG A 42 -43.24 16.05 -10.62
N ALA A 43 -44.25 16.39 -9.82
CA ALA A 43 -44.41 17.73 -9.27
C ALA A 43 -43.24 18.15 -8.35
N GLN A 44 -42.80 17.25 -7.46
CA GLN A 44 -41.63 17.50 -6.60
C GLN A 44 -40.35 17.71 -7.41
N LEU A 45 -40.15 16.94 -8.48
CA LEU A 45 -39.01 17.12 -9.39
C LEU A 45 -39.08 18.47 -10.10
N LEU A 46 -40.24 18.91 -10.58
CA LEU A 46 -40.40 20.24 -11.20
C LEU A 46 -40.11 21.37 -10.22
N GLU A 47 -40.62 21.29 -9.00
CA GLU A 47 -40.36 22.27 -7.95
C GLU A 47 -38.86 22.33 -7.61
N PHE A 48 -38.22 21.18 -7.47
CA PHE A 48 -36.77 21.10 -7.28
C PHE A 48 -36.01 21.77 -8.42
N LEU A 49 -36.35 21.48 -9.68
CA LEU A 49 -35.66 22.08 -10.83
C LEU A 49 -35.87 23.60 -10.96
N ALA A 50 -37.05 24.10 -10.60
CA ALA A 50 -37.35 25.53 -10.64
C ALA A 50 -36.43 26.34 -9.71
N ASP A 51 -35.98 25.73 -8.61
CA ASP A 51 -35.10 26.34 -7.62
C ASP A 51 -33.61 26.30 -7.99
N LEU A 52 -33.23 25.69 -9.12
CA LEU A 52 -31.83 25.41 -9.51
C LEU A 52 -31.32 26.24 -10.71
N ALA A 53 -32.03 27.28 -11.12
CA ALA A 53 -31.55 28.18 -12.18
C ALA A 53 -30.35 29.00 -11.69
N CYS A 54 -29.11 28.67 -12.13
CA CYS A 54 -27.95 29.16 -11.38
C CYS A 54 -26.59 29.41 -12.07
N ASP A 55 -26.39 29.80 -13.33
CA ASP A 55 -25.00 30.00 -13.87
C ASP A 55 -23.98 28.86 -13.54
N GLY A 56 -22.67 28.99 -13.78
CA GLY A 56 -21.67 27.98 -13.39
C GLY A 56 -21.79 26.56 -14.00
N GLU A 57 -21.03 25.62 -13.45
CA GLU A 57 -21.06 24.19 -13.80
C GLU A 57 -22.07 23.44 -12.92
N ARG A 58 -22.81 22.49 -13.48
CA ARG A 58 -23.88 21.77 -12.77
C ARG A 58 -23.82 20.28 -13.08
N SER A 59 -24.13 19.45 -12.09
CA SER A 59 -24.30 18.01 -12.28
C SER A 59 -25.39 17.44 -11.39
N TYR A 60 -25.96 16.32 -11.81
CA TYR A 60 -27.02 15.60 -11.12
C TYR A 60 -26.59 14.15 -10.91
N GLN A 61 -26.34 13.76 -9.67
CA GLN A 61 -26.15 12.36 -9.31
C GLN A 61 -27.50 11.75 -8.91
N VAL A 62 -27.93 10.72 -9.62
CA VAL A 62 -29.23 10.07 -9.46
C VAL A 62 -29.00 8.63 -9.03
N ASN A 63 -29.17 8.36 -7.74
CA ASN A 63 -28.90 7.06 -7.13
C ASN A 63 -30.21 6.34 -6.79
N GLY A 64 -30.40 5.16 -7.38
CA GLY A 64 -31.56 4.31 -7.13
C GLY A 64 -31.36 3.35 -5.97
N HIS A 65 -32.41 3.16 -5.16
CA HIS A 65 -32.43 2.25 -4.02
C HIS A 65 -33.69 1.36 -4.01
N THR A 66 -33.61 0.24 -3.30
CA THR A 66 -34.72 -0.68 -3.02
C THR A 66 -34.84 -0.99 -1.54
N ASP A 67 -35.97 -1.57 -1.14
CA ASP A 67 -36.07 -2.28 0.13
C ASP A 67 -35.39 -3.65 0.04
N SER A 68 -35.51 -4.46 1.10
CA SER A 68 -34.86 -5.78 1.16
C SER A 68 -35.62 -6.90 0.47
N ASP A 69 -36.81 -6.66 -0.08
CA ASP A 69 -37.63 -7.71 -0.67
C ASP A 69 -37.09 -8.14 -2.04
N GLY A 70 -36.98 -9.44 -2.27
CA GLY A 70 -36.55 -10.01 -3.54
C GLY A 70 -35.05 -10.34 -3.62
N SER A 71 -34.64 -10.90 -4.76
CA SER A 71 -33.25 -11.29 -4.98
C SER A 71 -32.35 -10.07 -5.19
N LEU A 72 -31.05 -10.21 -4.88
CA LEU A 72 -30.09 -9.12 -5.05
C LEU A 72 -30.05 -8.60 -6.49
N ALA A 73 -29.97 -9.50 -7.48
CA ALA A 73 -29.95 -9.14 -8.89
C ALA A 73 -31.22 -8.37 -9.32
N TYR A 74 -32.39 -8.86 -8.90
CA TYR A 74 -33.66 -8.16 -9.15
C TYR A 74 -33.67 -6.75 -8.56
N LYS A 75 -33.16 -6.58 -7.34
CA LYS A 75 -33.09 -5.28 -6.65
C LYS A 75 -32.11 -4.32 -7.32
N GLU A 76 -30.98 -4.82 -7.80
CA GLU A 76 -30.03 -4.00 -8.58
C GLU A 76 -30.69 -3.47 -9.86
N ASP A 77 -31.36 -4.34 -10.62
CA ASP A 77 -32.08 -3.96 -11.84
C ASP A 77 -33.22 -2.97 -11.56
N LEU A 78 -34.03 -3.22 -10.52
CA LEU A 78 -35.12 -2.32 -10.13
C LEU A 78 -34.60 -0.95 -9.66
N SER A 79 -33.50 -0.92 -8.92
CA SER A 79 -32.87 0.32 -8.48
C SER A 79 -32.40 1.17 -9.67
N LEU A 80 -31.76 0.53 -10.67
CA LEU A 80 -31.32 1.20 -11.88
C LEU A 80 -32.51 1.72 -12.70
N ALA A 81 -33.56 0.89 -12.87
CA ALA A 81 -34.76 1.29 -13.60
C ALA A 81 -35.45 2.52 -13.00
N ARG A 82 -35.44 2.67 -11.66
CA ARG A 82 -35.94 3.87 -10.98
C ARG A 82 -35.09 5.10 -11.28
N ALA A 83 -33.76 4.96 -11.21
CA ALA A 83 -32.83 6.04 -11.52
C ALA A 83 -32.97 6.48 -12.99
N GLU A 84 -33.14 5.54 -13.92
CA GLU A 84 -33.39 5.82 -15.33
C GLU A 84 -34.72 6.54 -15.58
N ALA A 85 -35.78 6.21 -14.84
CA ALA A 85 -37.05 6.94 -14.91
C ALA A 85 -36.88 8.41 -14.52
N VAL A 86 -36.09 8.69 -13.47
CA VAL A 86 -35.74 10.06 -13.08
C VAL A 86 -34.87 10.75 -14.14
N ARG A 87 -33.81 10.10 -14.66
CA ARG A 87 -33.00 10.68 -15.75
C ARG A 87 -33.84 11.03 -16.97
N THR A 88 -34.76 10.15 -17.37
CA THR A 88 -35.66 10.37 -18.50
C THR A 88 -36.49 11.62 -18.27
N PHE A 89 -37.09 11.75 -17.08
CA PHE A 89 -37.82 12.94 -16.68
C PHE A 89 -36.95 14.21 -16.74
N LEU A 90 -35.74 14.20 -16.15
CA LEU A 90 -34.82 15.34 -16.16
C LEU A 90 -34.46 15.76 -17.60
N THR A 91 -34.23 14.78 -18.48
CA THR A 91 -33.92 15.02 -19.90
C THR A 91 -35.12 15.62 -20.65
N GLU A 92 -36.35 15.16 -20.35
CA GLU A 92 -37.59 15.74 -20.88
C GLU A 92 -37.78 17.20 -20.45
N GLN A 93 -37.24 17.60 -19.29
CA GLN A 93 -37.21 18.99 -18.84
C GLN A 93 -36.05 19.82 -19.42
N GLY A 94 -35.27 19.24 -20.35
CA GLY A 94 -34.22 19.95 -21.08
C GLY A 94 -32.84 19.91 -20.42
N ILE A 95 -32.63 19.09 -19.39
CA ILE A 95 -31.28 18.87 -18.83
C ILE A 95 -30.50 17.98 -19.79
N GLU A 96 -29.28 18.37 -20.14
CA GLU A 96 -28.45 17.55 -21.02
C GLU A 96 -28.10 16.21 -20.35
N PRO A 97 -28.24 15.06 -21.05
CA PRO A 97 -27.96 13.74 -20.50
C PRO A 97 -26.55 13.61 -19.89
N GLU A 98 -25.57 14.33 -20.45
CA GLU A 98 -24.18 14.32 -20.00
C GLU A 98 -23.98 14.89 -18.59
N LEU A 99 -24.94 15.70 -18.09
CA LEU A 99 -24.91 16.24 -16.74
C LEU A 99 -25.53 15.29 -15.69
N ILE A 100 -26.12 14.17 -16.12
CA ILE A 100 -26.86 13.24 -15.26
C ILE A 100 -26.08 11.94 -15.09
N HIS A 101 -25.58 11.69 -13.88
CA HIS A 101 -24.84 10.50 -13.51
C HIS A 101 -25.73 9.52 -12.74
N LEU A 102 -25.88 8.30 -13.27
CA LEU A 102 -26.70 7.26 -12.64
C LEU A 102 -25.87 6.36 -11.72
N GLU A 103 -26.43 6.06 -10.54
CA GLU A 103 -25.91 5.06 -9.63
C GLU A 103 -26.98 4.04 -9.25
N ARG A 104 -26.52 2.83 -8.90
CA ARG A 104 -27.38 1.73 -8.42
C ARG A 104 -26.89 1.23 -7.07
N SER A 105 -27.63 1.52 -6.02
CA SER A 105 -27.31 1.04 -4.68
C SER A 105 -28.02 -0.27 -4.34
N GLY A 106 -29.13 -0.60 -5.00
CA GLY A 106 -29.99 -1.70 -4.59
C GLY A 106 -30.42 -1.51 -3.14
N GLU A 107 -30.25 -2.54 -2.31
CA GLU A 107 -30.51 -2.48 -0.87
C GLU A 107 -29.30 -2.10 0.00
N ARG A 108 -28.14 -1.82 -0.61
CA ARG A 108 -26.85 -1.71 0.10
C ARG A 108 -26.72 -0.46 0.97
N ASP A 109 -27.55 0.55 0.72
CA ASP A 109 -27.58 1.83 1.43
C ASP A 109 -29.02 2.19 1.87
N PRO A 110 -29.54 1.52 2.93
CA PRO A 110 -30.88 1.75 3.42
C PRO A 110 -30.97 3.06 4.24
N LEU A 111 -31.97 3.88 3.95
CA LEU A 111 -32.28 5.09 4.72
C LEU A 111 -32.92 4.76 6.08
N ALA A 112 -33.66 3.65 6.14
CA ALA A 112 -34.31 3.14 7.34
C ALA A 112 -34.15 1.62 7.47
N PRO A 113 -34.26 1.03 8.68
CA PRO A 113 -34.23 -0.42 8.83
C PRO A 113 -35.34 -1.12 8.03
N ASN A 114 -35.00 -2.19 7.29
CA ASN A 114 -35.97 -3.02 6.56
C ASN A 114 -36.71 -4.02 7.47
N VAL A 115 -37.26 -3.54 8.59
CA VAL A 115 -37.92 -4.39 9.60
C VAL A 115 -39.45 -4.34 9.46
N ASP A 116 -39.98 -3.20 9.03
CA ASP A 116 -41.41 -3.00 8.84
C ASP A 116 -41.74 -2.35 7.49
N ALA A 117 -43.02 -2.37 7.13
CA ALA A 117 -43.50 -1.85 5.85
C ALA A 117 -43.21 -0.35 5.66
N HIS A 118 -43.10 0.41 6.75
CA HIS A 118 -42.81 1.84 6.70
C HIS A 118 -41.34 2.09 6.35
N GLY A 119 -40.40 1.43 7.03
CA GLY A 119 -38.96 1.51 6.72
C GLY A 119 -38.66 1.04 5.30
N MET A 120 -39.33 -0.02 4.85
CA MET A 120 -39.22 -0.48 3.45
C MET A 120 -39.73 0.57 2.47
N ALA A 121 -40.82 1.29 2.79
CA ALA A 121 -41.31 2.37 1.94
C ALA A 121 -40.31 3.52 1.79
N LEU A 122 -39.60 3.88 2.86
CA LEU A 122 -38.54 4.89 2.82
C LEU A 122 -37.33 4.43 1.98
N ASN A 123 -37.05 3.13 1.94
CA ASN A 123 -35.92 2.59 1.18
C ASN A 123 -36.20 2.48 -0.33
N ARG A 124 -37.47 2.38 -0.74
CA ARG A 124 -37.88 2.45 -2.14
C ARG A 124 -37.81 3.90 -2.63
N ARG A 125 -36.60 4.35 -2.97
CA ARG A 125 -36.34 5.74 -3.31
C ARG A 125 -35.34 5.92 -4.45
N VAL A 126 -35.32 7.13 -4.99
CA VAL A 126 -34.19 7.68 -5.74
C VAL A 126 -33.73 8.94 -5.02
N SER A 127 -32.43 9.01 -4.74
CA SER A 127 -31.78 10.20 -4.22
C SER A 127 -31.19 10.97 -5.39
N ILE A 128 -31.57 12.23 -5.55
CA ILE A 128 -30.97 13.16 -6.51
C ILE A 128 -30.11 14.15 -5.75
N THR A 129 -28.82 14.17 -6.04
CA THR A 129 -27.89 15.19 -5.55
C THR A 129 -27.54 16.11 -6.70
N PHE A 130 -27.99 17.36 -6.62
CA PHE A 130 -27.57 18.44 -7.50
C PHE A 130 -26.32 19.09 -6.93
N THR A 131 -25.30 19.23 -7.77
CA THR A 131 -24.06 19.93 -7.44
C THR A 131 -23.92 21.12 -8.37
N HIS A 132 -23.76 22.31 -7.80
CA HIS A 132 -23.43 23.54 -8.52
C HIS A 132 -22.02 23.97 -8.15
N THR A 133 -21.14 24.08 -9.13
CA THR A 133 -19.76 24.54 -8.97
C THR A 133 -19.57 25.85 -9.70
N TYR A 134 -19.09 26.86 -8.98
CA TYR A 134 -18.88 28.21 -9.49
C TYR A 134 -17.44 28.67 -9.23
N TYR A 135 -16.85 29.35 -10.21
CA TYR A 135 -15.55 30.02 -10.11
C TYR A 135 -15.72 31.52 -10.25
N ALA A 136 -15.18 32.32 -9.34
CA ALA A 136 -15.25 33.78 -9.38
C ALA A 136 -14.43 34.36 -10.53
N ASP A 137 -13.27 33.77 -10.81
CA ASP A 137 -12.33 34.21 -11.85
C ASP A 137 -11.43 33.04 -12.31
N THR A 138 -10.53 33.33 -13.26
CA THR A 138 -9.56 32.36 -13.75
C THR A 138 -8.51 31.97 -12.72
N GLU A 139 -8.28 32.77 -11.68
CA GLU A 139 -7.33 32.45 -10.62
C GLU A 139 -7.90 31.37 -9.70
N GLU A 140 -9.19 31.41 -9.37
CA GLU A 140 -9.87 30.32 -8.66
C GLU A 140 -9.91 29.02 -9.48
N LEU A 141 -10.21 29.11 -10.78
CA LEU A 141 -10.15 27.96 -11.69
C LEU A 141 -8.74 27.38 -11.78
N ARG A 142 -7.71 28.24 -11.86
CA ARG A 142 -6.31 27.82 -11.89
C ARG A 142 -5.91 27.14 -10.59
N LYS A 143 -6.32 27.66 -9.43
CA LYS A 143 -6.10 27.01 -8.12
C LYS A 143 -6.75 25.64 -8.04
N ALA A 144 -7.96 25.48 -8.58
CA ALA A 144 -8.60 24.18 -8.69
C ALA A 144 -7.80 23.21 -9.60
N LEU A 145 -7.20 23.71 -10.69
CA LEU A 145 -6.29 22.90 -11.52
C LEU A 145 -5.00 22.51 -10.77
N MET A 146 -4.50 23.37 -9.86
CA MET A 146 -3.36 23.10 -8.99
C MET A 146 -3.68 22.14 -7.85
N GLU A 147 -4.94 21.94 -7.50
CA GLU A 147 -5.34 21.09 -6.38
C GLU A 147 -4.82 19.65 -6.59
N GLY A 148 -4.15 19.10 -5.58
CA GLY A 148 -3.50 17.79 -5.65
C GLY A 148 -2.13 17.76 -6.36
N THR A 149 -1.67 18.87 -6.97
CA THR A 149 -0.31 18.93 -7.57
C THR A 149 0.79 19.18 -6.55
N VAL A 150 0.46 19.80 -5.41
CA VAL A 150 1.38 20.08 -4.31
C VAL A 150 1.25 19.00 -3.23
N GLN A 151 2.33 18.26 -3.03
CA GLN A 151 2.40 17.16 -2.08
C GLN A 151 3.12 17.62 -0.83
N HIS A 152 2.55 17.30 0.33
CA HIS A 152 3.05 17.76 1.62
C HIS A 152 3.62 16.59 2.41
N PHE A 153 4.85 16.76 2.90
CA PHE A 153 5.59 15.76 3.66
C PHE A 153 6.05 16.36 4.98
N ARG A 154 6.14 15.51 6.01
CA ARG A 154 6.75 15.84 7.29
C ARG A 154 8.00 15.01 7.45
N ILE A 155 9.15 15.66 7.65
CA ILE A 155 10.44 15.00 7.69
C ILE A 155 11.21 15.35 8.97
N ASP A 156 12.08 14.42 9.39
CA ASP A 156 13.04 14.66 10.46
C ASP A 156 14.40 15.08 9.85
N PRO A 157 14.80 16.35 9.96
CA PRO A 157 16.04 16.85 9.36
C PRO A 157 17.30 16.25 10.01
N ALA A 158 17.21 15.57 11.16
CA ALA A 158 18.36 14.94 11.80
C ALA A 158 18.76 13.60 11.15
N MET A 159 17.96 13.07 10.24
CA MET A 159 18.19 11.80 9.53
C MET A 159 18.23 11.99 8.02
N ASP A 160 18.80 11.03 7.31
CA ASP A 160 18.66 10.95 5.85
C ASP A 160 17.19 10.66 5.51
N GLN A 161 16.63 11.45 4.60
CA GLN A 161 15.23 11.39 4.19
C GLN A 161 15.15 11.04 2.71
N VAL A 162 14.33 10.03 2.39
CA VAL A 162 13.96 9.69 1.01
C VAL A 162 12.48 9.98 0.84
N ILE A 163 12.18 10.92 -0.06
CA ILE A 163 10.82 11.40 -0.34
C ILE A 163 10.48 10.95 -1.75
N THR A 164 9.30 10.34 -1.93
CA THR A 164 8.83 9.86 -3.24
C THR A 164 7.54 10.59 -3.59
N GLY A 165 7.59 11.36 -4.68
CA GLY A 165 6.44 12.06 -5.23
C GLY A 165 5.46 11.12 -5.93
N ALA A 166 4.23 11.59 -6.10
CA ALA A 166 3.14 10.91 -6.78
C ALA A 166 3.46 10.55 -8.23
N ALA A 167 4.19 11.42 -8.95
CA ALA A 167 4.66 11.14 -10.31
C ALA A 167 5.97 10.33 -10.33
N GLY A 168 6.54 10.00 -9.16
CA GLY A 168 7.68 9.11 -8.98
C GLY A 168 9.02 9.79 -8.80
N THR A 169 9.07 11.12 -8.70
CA THR A 169 10.31 11.82 -8.36
C THR A 169 10.80 11.38 -6.99
N GLU A 170 12.06 10.98 -6.88
CA GLU A 170 12.69 10.68 -5.59
C GLU A 170 13.66 11.79 -5.18
N LEU A 171 13.50 12.29 -3.97
CA LEU A 171 14.42 13.25 -3.34
C LEU A 171 15.15 12.55 -2.20
N LEU A 172 16.48 12.58 -2.22
CA LEU A 172 17.31 12.20 -1.07
C LEU A 172 17.90 13.48 -0.47
N ILE A 173 17.42 13.81 0.73
CA ILE A 173 17.88 14.93 1.55
C ILE A 173 18.72 14.35 2.70
N ARG A 174 19.99 14.75 2.79
CA ARG A 174 20.89 14.24 3.84
C ARG A 174 20.59 14.86 5.20
N ALA A 175 20.89 14.11 6.25
CA ALA A 175 20.82 14.58 7.62
C ALA A 175 21.55 15.92 7.81
N ASN A 176 20.91 16.86 8.50
CA ASN A 176 21.44 18.18 8.87
C ASN A 176 21.86 19.06 7.67
N SER A 177 21.33 18.77 6.47
CA SER A 177 21.56 19.57 5.26
C SER A 177 20.66 20.80 5.17
N LEU A 178 19.47 20.75 5.79
CA LEU A 178 18.53 21.87 5.86
C LEU A 178 18.95 22.87 6.94
N VAL A 179 19.04 24.14 6.55
CA VAL A 179 19.47 25.25 7.38
C VAL A 179 18.49 26.42 7.34
N ASP A 180 18.46 27.20 8.41
CA ASP A 180 17.70 28.45 8.47
C ASP A 180 18.35 29.55 7.62
N ALA A 181 17.73 30.73 7.57
CA ALA A 181 18.25 31.89 6.85
C ALA A 181 19.65 32.36 7.34
N GLN A 182 20.08 31.96 8.55
CA GLN A 182 21.38 32.25 9.12
C GLN A 182 22.39 31.11 8.90
N GLY A 183 22.02 30.04 8.20
CA GLY A 183 22.88 28.89 7.91
C GLY A 183 23.01 27.89 9.07
N ARG A 184 22.17 27.99 10.10
CA ARG A 184 22.18 27.07 11.24
C ARG A 184 21.34 25.82 10.93
N PRO A 185 21.81 24.61 11.27
CA PRO A 185 21.03 23.40 11.11
C PRO A 185 19.70 23.49 11.86
N VAL A 186 18.62 23.05 11.21
CA VAL A 186 17.29 23.05 11.80
C VAL A 186 17.10 21.79 12.65
N SER A 187 16.48 21.96 13.82
CA SER A 187 16.09 20.87 14.70
C SER A 187 14.58 20.82 14.87
N GLY A 188 13.99 19.63 14.83
CA GLY A 188 12.53 19.44 14.92
C GLY A 188 11.90 19.12 13.57
N GLU A 189 10.58 18.90 13.58
CA GLU A 189 9.83 18.52 12.38
C GLU A 189 9.87 19.64 11.31
N VAL A 190 10.16 19.25 10.07
CA VAL A 190 10.16 20.13 8.90
C VAL A 190 9.01 19.75 7.99
N ALA A 191 8.27 20.76 7.52
CA ALA A 191 7.31 20.59 6.45
C ALA A 191 8.00 20.76 5.10
N LEU A 192 7.87 19.78 4.22
CA LEU A 192 8.41 19.82 2.87
C LEU A 192 7.28 19.73 1.86
N GLU A 193 7.31 20.60 0.86
CA GLU A 193 6.37 20.56 -0.25
C GLU A 193 7.12 20.18 -1.53
N LEU A 194 6.54 19.23 -2.26
CA LEU A 194 6.99 18.82 -3.59
C LEU A 194 5.88 19.08 -4.58
N THR A 195 6.16 19.88 -5.60
CA THR A 195 5.30 20.05 -6.77
C THR A 195 5.96 19.37 -7.95
N GLU A 196 5.28 18.43 -8.59
CA GLU A 196 5.73 17.79 -9.82
C GLU A 196 4.90 18.34 -10.98
N ALA A 197 5.56 19.03 -11.91
CA ALA A 197 4.97 19.54 -13.14
C ALA A 197 5.59 18.81 -14.34
N LEU A 198 5.28 17.51 -14.41
CA LEU A 198 5.72 16.61 -15.49
C LEU A 198 4.69 16.50 -16.63
N ASP A 199 3.48 17.02 -16.43
CA ASP A 199 2.41 17.07 -17.43
C ASP A 199 1.99 18.53 -17.74
N VAL A 200 1.34 18.70 -18.90
CA VAL A 200 0.85 20.00 -19.40
C VAL A 200 -0.15 20.62 -18.44
N ARG A 201 -0.98 19.82 -17.77
CA ARG A 201 -1.95 20.31 -16.78
C ARG A 201 -1.25 21.04 -15.66
N ALA A 202 -0.27 20.41 -15.02
CA ALA A 202 0.48 20.98 -13.91
C ALA A 202 1.32 22.18 -14.38
N MET A 203 1.93 22.11 -15.58
CA MET A 203 2.65 23.26 -16.14
C MET A 203 1.74 24.48 -16.31
N ILE A 204 0.54 24.30 -16.89
CA ILE A 204 -0.44 25.41 -17.04
C ILE A 204 -0.97 25.88 -15.69
N ALA A 205 -1.29 24.96 -14.78
CA ALA A 205 -1.79 25.29 -13.46
C ALA A 205 -0.79 26.16 -12.69
N HIS A 206 0.51 25.90 -12.82
CA HIS A 206 1.59 26.68 -12.20
C HIS A 206 2.13 27.82 -13.08
N GLN A 207 1.53 28.09 -14.24
CA GLN A 207 1.96 29.11 -15.22
C GLN A 207 3.43 28.98 -15.64
N LEU A 208 3.91 27.75 -15.75
CA LEU A 208 5.27 27.45 -16.15
C LEU A 208 5.43 27.59 -17.66
N THR A 209 6.64 27.96 -18.09
CA THR A 209 6.99 28.04 -19.51
C THR A 209 8.31 27.32 -19.77
N THR A 210 8.60 26.93 -21.00
CA THR A 210 9.84 26.25 -21.42
C THR A 210 10.71 27.21 -22.24
N ARG A 211 11.14 28.31 -21.61
CA ARG A 211 12.06 29.28 -22.23
C ARG A 211 13.20 29.68 -21.30
N SER A 212 14.31 30.05 -21.90
CA SER A 212 15.45 30.67 -21.24
C SER A 212 15.86 31.91 -22.04
N GLY A 213 15.42 33.07 -21.56
CA GLY A 213 15.48 34.34 -22.29
C GLY A 213 14.69 34.26 -23.60
N GLN A 214 15.41 34.32 -24.72
CA GLN A 214 14.84 34.24 -26.08
C GLN A 214 14.91 32.85 -26.70
N ARG A 215 15.45 31.85 -25.99
CA ARG A 215 15.65 30.49 -26.50
C ARG A 215 14.56 29.57 -25.95
N LEU A 216 14.07 28.70 -26.81
CA LEU A 216 13.11 27.66 -26.43
C LEU A 216 13.83 26.48 -25.79
N LEU A 217 13.12 25.84 -24.87
CA LEU A 217 13.53 24.62 -24.21
C LEU A 217 12.61 23.47 -24.63
N GLU A 218 13.19 22.29 -24.73
CA GLU A 218 12.48 21.02 -24.81
C GLU A 218 12.50 20.40 -23.41
N THR A 219 11.31 20.08 -22.89
CA THR A 219 11.16 19.73 -21.49
C THR A 219 11.19 18.25 -21.17
N GLY A 220 12.06 17.90 -20.23
CA GLY A 220 12.04 16.63 -19.51
C GLY A 220 11.19 16.69 -18.24
N GLY A 221 10.73 17.88 -17.84
CA GLY A 221 9.82 18.10 -16.73
C GLY A 221 10.34 19.09 -15.69
N MET A 222 9.39 19.70 -14.96
CA MET A 222 9.64 20.72 -13.96
C MET A 222 9.22 20.22 -12.58
N LEU A 223 9.91 20.68 -11.53
CA LEU A 223 9.50 20.43 -10.16
C LEU A 223 9.82 21.62 -9.26
N LYS A 224 9.09 21.73 -8.16
CA LYS A 224 9.39 22.67 -7.08
C LYS A 224 9.61 21.91 -5.79
N VAL A 225 10.67 22.26 -5.07
CA VAL A 225 10.89 21.78 -3.70
C VAL A 225 10.93 22.98 -2.77
N SER A 226 10.08 23.01 -1.77
CA SER A 226 10.11 24.01 -0.69
C SER A 226 10.19 23.29 0.66
N ALA A 227 10.78 23.95 1.66
CA ALA A 227 10.82 23.43 3.02
C ALA A 227 10.66 24.57 4.02
N THR A 228 9.86 24.35 5.06
CA THR A 228 9.62 25.30 6.15
C THR A 228 9.81 24.66 7.52
N ASP A 229 10.26 25.45 8.49
CA ASP A 229 10.31 25.02 9.88
C ASP A 229 8.91 24.99 10.53
N ALA A 230 8.84 24.55 11.78
CA ALA A 230 7.60 24.49 12.56
C ALA A 230 6.93 25.87 12.77
N GLN A 231 7.65 26.98 12.52
CA GLN A 231 7.15 28.34 12.61
C GLN A 231 6.75 28.91 11.23
N GLY A 232 6.93 28.14 10.15
CA GLY A 232 6.64 28.53 8.78
C GLY A 232 7.75 29.35 8.10
N ASN A 233 8.94 29.44 8.69
CA ASN A 233 10.07 30.13 8.05
C ASN A 233 10.67 29.25 6.95
N ALA A 234 10.95 29.84 5.79
CA ALA A 234 11.58 29.15 4.67
C ALA A 234 13.00 28.70 5.02
N LEU A 235 13.29 27.44 4.69
CA LEU A 235 14.60 26.82 4.86
C LEU A 235 15.39 26.84 3.56
N ARG A 236 16.69 26.52 3.67
CA ARG A 236 17.60 26.37 2.54
C ARG A 236 18.41 25.10 2.71
N LEU A 237 18.96 24.59 1.61
CA LEU A 237 19.97 23.55 1.66
C LEU A 237 21.35 24.18 1.88
N ARG A 238 22.20 23.51 2.65
CA ARG A 238 23.61 23.85 2.75
C ARG A 238 24.29 23.52 1.43
N SER A 239 25.00 24.48 0.83
CA SER A 239 25.63 24.27 -0.49
C SER A 239 26.63 23.11 -0.54
N ALA A 240 27.24 22.75 0.60
CA ALA A 240 28.14 21.60 0.71
C ALA A 240 27.42 20.24 0.71
N ASP A 241 26.11 20.23 0.99
CA ASP A 241 25.28 19.03 1.14
C ASP A 241 24.05 19.11 0.21
N PRO A 242 24.25 19.07 -1.13
CA PRO A 242 23.15 19.14 -2.08
C PRO A 242 22.21 17.93 -1.96
N MET A 243 20.94 18.16 -2.28
CA MET A 243 19.93 17.12 -2.43
C MET A 243 20.19 16.33 -3.70
N ARG A 244 20.01 15.01 -3.64
CA ARG A 244 19.98 14.17 -4.85
C ARG A 244 18.53 14.06 -5.33
N VAL A 245 18.30 14.37 -6.60
CA VAL A 245 16.99 14.29 -7.25
C VAL A 245 17.04 13.21 -8.32
N VAL A 246 15.98 12.41 -8.39
CA VAL A 246 15.74 11.41 -9.44
C VAL A 246 14.38 11.71 -10.06
N VAL A 247 14.34 12.15 -11.31
CA VAL A 247 13.10 12.49 -12.03
C VAL A 247 12.83 11.41 -13.08
N PRO A 248 11.72 10.66 -13.00
CA PRO A 248 11.35 9.70 -14.04
C PRO A 248 11.22 10.37 -15.41
N SER A 249 11.65 9.69 -16.46
CA SER A 249 11.63 10.19 -17.83
C SER A 249 11.39 9.06 -18.82
N ALA A 250 10.66 9.37 -19.89
CA ALA A 250 10.58 8.53 -21.08
C ALA A 250 11.86 8.57 -21.91
N ASP A 251 12.62 9.66 -21.77
CA ASP A 251 13.75 9.96 -22.63
C ASP A 251 15.01 9.25 -22.13
N THR A 252 15.71 8.61 -23.07
CA THR A 252 17.02 7.98 -22.84
C THR A 252 18.16 8.82 -23.41
N ASP A 253 17.84 9.90 -24.13
CA ASP A 253 18.78 10.64 -24.95
C ASP A 253 19.55 11.69 -24.14
N SER A 254 20.83 11.86 -24.50
CA SER A 254 21.84 12.54 -23.69
C SER A 254 22.03 13.98 -24.14
N GLY A 255 21.32 14.92 -23.51
CA GLY A 255 21.52 16.36 -23.74
C GLY A 255 20.83 17.29 -22.74
N MET A 256 20.12 16.74 -21.75
CA MET A 256 19.42 17.53 -20.73
C MET A 256 20.41 18.15 -19.75
N GLU A 257 20.10 19.36 -19.31
CA GLU A 257 20.81 20.11 -18.29
C GLU A 257 19.83 20.68 -17.26
N LEU A 258 20.37 21.07 -16.11
CA LEU A 258 19.60 21.64 -15.02
C LEU A 258 19.37 23.14 -15.24
N PHE A 259 18.12 23.57 -15.08
CA PHE A 259 17.71 24.96 -15.07
C PHE A 259 17.02 25.31 -13.75
N VAL A 260 17.12 26.57 -13.35
CA VAL A 260 16.47 27.11 -12.14
C VAL A 260 15.71 28.39 -12.44
N SER A 261 14.67 28.67 -11.66
CA SER A 261 13.85 29.88 -11.76
C SER A 261 13.27 30.26 -10.39
N ASP A 262 12.93 31.54 -10.22
CA ASP A 262 12.23 32.01 -9.03
C ASP A 262 10.73 31.68 -9.10
N ASP A 263 10.13 31.82 -10.29
CA ASP A 263 8.68 31.69 -10.50
C ASP A 263 8.28 30.70 -11.61
N GLY A 264 9.24 30.22 -12.41
CA GLY A 264 9.00 29.28 -13.52
C GLY A 264 8.60 29.95 -14.84
N SER A 265 8.59 31.29 -14.89
CA SER A 265 8.23 32.09 -16.07
C SER A 265 9.41 32.34 -17.02
N ASP A 266 10.64 32.15 -16.56
CA ASP A 266 11.87 32.17 -17.35
C ASP A 266 12.96 31.38 -16.62
N TRP A 267 13.73 30.58 -17.34
CA TRP A 267 14.68 29.65 -16.76
C TRP A 267 16.12 30.06 -17.00
N THR A 268 16.98 29.87 -15.99
CA THR A 268 18.42 30.11 -16.10
C THR A 268 19.16 28.78 -16.14
N SER A 269 19.94 28.55 -17.20
CA SER A 269 20.80 27.37 -17.33
C SER A 269 21.91 27.40 -16.29
N THR A 270 22.03 26.32 -15.53
CA THR A 270 23.17 26.08 -14.62
C THR A 270 24.37 25.47 -15.35
N ARG A 271 24.18 25.03 -16.60
CA ARG A 271 25.13 24.23 -17.41
C ARG A 271 25.54 22.89 -16.79
N GLN A 272 24.80 22.44 -15.78
CA GLN A 272 25.01 21.13 -15.18
C GLN A 272 24.30 20.06 -16.01
N PRO A 273 25.02 19.13 -16.67
CA PRO A 273 24.39 18.04 -17.40
C PRO A 273 23.69 17.06 -16.44
N LEU A 274 22.57 16.49 -16.88
CA LEU A 274 21.85 15.46 -16.13
C LEU A 274 22.38 14.07 -16.52
N ALA A 275 22.57 13.20 -15.52
CA ALA A 275 22.88 11.79 -15.78
C ALA A 275 21.59 11.01 -16.00
N THR A 276 21.59 10.05 -16.93
CA THR A 276 20.45 9.14 -17.15
C THR A 276 20.77 7.76 -16.58
N THR A 277 19.85 7.16 -15.85
CA THR A 277 19.95 5.78 -15.36
C THR A 277 18.61 5.07 -15.47
N GLN A 278 18.61 3.74 -15.52
CA GLN A 278 17.40 2.96 -15.28
C GLN A 278 17.17 2.81 -13.79
N VAL A 279 15.95 3.08 -13.33
CA VAL A 279 15.54 2.95 -11.94
C VAL A 279 14.32 2.03 -11.87
N VAL A 280 14.43 0.98 -11.07
CA VAL A 280 13.25 0.24 -10.61
C VAL A 280 12.62 1.07 -9.50
N THR A 281 11.64 1.89 -9.84
CA THR A 281 10.97 2.80 -8.89
C THR A 281 9.86 2.11 -8.10
N TRP A 282 9.45 0.89 -8.47
CA TRP A 282 8.48 0.13 -7.68
C TRP A 282 9.16 -0.64 -6.57
N ARG A 283 8.76 -0.35 -5.33
CA ARG A 283 9.11 -1.13 -4.15
C ARG A 283 7.83 -1.71 -3.55
N GLU A 284 7.84 -3.01 -3.30
CA GLU A 284 6.73 -3.67 -2.63
C GLU A 284 6.62 -3.17 -1.17
N PRO A 285 5.42 -2.79 -0.70
CA PRO A 285 5.24 -2.39 0.69
C PRO A 285 5.62 -3.55 1.63
N PRO A 286 6.13 -3.28 2.84
CA PRO A 286 6.58 -4.31 3.75
C PRO A 286 5.43 -5.23 4.18
N PHE A 287 5.60 -6.54 4.00
CA PHE A 287 4.58 -7.52 4.36
C PHE A 287 4.37 -7.57 5.88
N PRO A 288 3.11 -7.61 6.39
CA PRO A 288 2.84 -7.61 7.81
C PRO A 288 3.41 -8.87 8.50
N THR A 289 3.99 -8.70 9.68
CA THR A 289 4.52 -9.83 10.46
C THR A 289 3.41 -10.59 11.19
N PRO A 290 3.40 -11.94 11.16
CA PRO A 290 2.44 -12.74 11.91
C PRO A 290 2.48 -12.44 13.43
N PRO A 291 1.33 -12.49 14.12
CA PRO A 291 1.28 -12.23 15.55
C PRO A 291 1.95 -13.36 16.34
N GLY A 292 2.81 -12.99 17.30
CA GLY A 292 3.38 -13.92 18.27
C GLY A 292 2.58 -13.96 19.57
N ILE A 293 2.42 -15.15 20.16
CA ILE A 293 1.84 -15.30 21.50
C ILE A 293 2.80 -16.08 22.41
N ARG A 294 2.87 -15.66 23.68
CA ARG A 294 3.55 -16.41 24.75
C ARG A 294 2.56 -17.28 25.52
N PHE A 295 1.98 -18.29 24.86
CA PHE A 295 1.13 -19.30 25.49
C PHE A 295 1.78 -20.68 25.38
N LYS A 296 1.96 -21.38 26.50
CA LYS A 296 2.54 -22.74 26.52
C LYS A 296 1.43 -23.76 26.71
N MET A 297 1.24 -24.64 25.72
CA MET A 297 0.27 -25.72 25.81
C MET A 297 0.68 -26.71 26.91
N PRO A 298 -0.22 -27.10 27.83
CA PRO A 298 0.06 -28.16 28.78
C PRO A 298 0.30 -29.49 28.04
N HIS A 299 1.21 -30.32 28.57
CA HIS A 299 1.56 -31.62 27.98
C HIS A 299 1.34 -32.73 29.00
N TYR A 300 0.66 -33.80 28.59
CA TYR A 300 0.44 -34.96 29.42
C TYR A 300 1.75 -35.71 29.66
N ARG A 301 2.09 -35.94 30.92
CA ARG A 301 3.22 -36.79 31.31
C ARG A 301 2.65 -38.06 31.93
N GLN A 302 2.81 -39.17 31.23
CA GLN A 302 2.39 -40.48 31.75
C GLN A 302 3.30 -40.88 32.92
N ASP A 303 2.74 -40.92 34.12
CA ASP A 303 3.46 -41.43 35.30
C ASP A 303 3.65 -42.95 35.18
N GLN A 304 4.88 -43.42 35.41
CA GLN A 304 5.22 -44.86 35.43
C GLN A 304 5.08 -45.49 36.81
N LYS A 305 4.71 -44.72 37.84
CA LYS A 305 4.45 -45.24 39.19
C LYS A 305 3.39 -46.34 39.14
N GLY A 306 3.70 -47.47 39.77
CA GLY A 306 2.81 -48.64 39.81
C GLY A 306 2.77 -49.48 38.52
N ARG A 307 3.63 -49.20 37.53
CA ARG A 307 3.72 -50.02 36.31
C ARG A 307 4.15 -51.46 36.68
N PRO A 308 3.39 -52.49 36.27
CA PRO A 308 3.78 -53.88 36.50
C PRO A 308 5.11 -54.20 35.83
N MET A 309 5.99 -54.90 36.56
CA MET A 309 7.27 -55.38 36.02
C MET A 309 7.09 -56.74 35.35
N LYS A 310 7.65 -56.90 34.15
CA LYS A 310 7.62 -58.18 33.43
C LYS A 310 8.45 -59.21 34.22
N PRO A 311 7.90 -60.41 34.51
CA PRO A 311 8.65 -61.50 35.10
C PRO A 311 9.87 -61.85 34.25
N VAL A 312 11.00 -62.14 34.91
CA VAL A 312 12.24 -62.55 34.24
C VAL A 312 12.18 -64.04 33.97
N GLU A 313 12.53 -64.44 32.76
CA GLU A 313 12.58 -65.85 32.37
C GLU A 313 13.60 -66.62 33.23
N PRO A 314 13.20 -67.74 33.87
CA PRO A 314 14.13 -68.55 34.65
C PRO A 314 15.29 -69.01 33.76
N MET A 315 16.51 -68.86 34.27
CA MET A 315 17.72 -69.30 33.56
C MET A 315 18.30 -70.53 34.23
N MET A 316 18.67 -71.53 33.44
CA MET A 316 19.28 -72.75 33.96
C MET A 316 20.57 -72.41 34.71
N PRO A 317 20.73 -72.86 35.97
CA PRO A 317 21.97 -72.70 36.70
C PRO A 317 23.13 -73.34 35.93
N ARG A 318 24.32 -72.75 36.01
CA ARG A 318 25.51 -73.32 35.36
C ARG A 318 26.10 -74.39 36.26
N GLU A 319 26.30 -75.58 35.71
CA GLU A 319 26.93 -76.68 36.42
C GLU A 319 28.37 -76.31 36.85
N PRO A 320 28.75 -76.53 38.12
CA PRO A 320 30.12 -76.35 38.59
C PRO A 320 31.10 -77.23 37.81
N ILE A 321 32.20 -76.65 37.35
CA ILE A 321 33.22 -77.39 36.62
C ILE A 321 34.07 -78.20 37.61
N ALA A 322 34.22 -79.50 37.37
CA ALA A 322 35.06 -80.39 38.15
C ALA A 322 36.52 -79.91 38.20
N PRO A 323 37.17 -79.88 39.38
CA PRO A 323 38.56 -79.48 39.49
C PRO A 323 39.46 -80.49 38.76
N ARG A 324 40.35 -80.00 37.90
CA ARG A 324 41.36 -80.83 37.23
C ARG A 324 42.61 -80.88 38.08
N ARG A 325 43.16 -82.08 38.33
CA ARG A 325 44.34 -82.26 39.20
C ARG A 325 45.55 -81.44 38.72
N GLU A 326 45.74 -81.36 37.41
CA GLU A 326 46.80 -80.58 36.74
C GLU A 326 46.79 -79.09 37.13
N SER A 327 45.61 -78.51 37.39
CA SER A 327 45.45 -77.09 37.78
C SER A 327 45.95 -76.78 39.19
N TYR A 328 46.24 -77.81 40.00
CA TYR A 328 46.68 -77.68 41.39
C TYR A 328 48.12 -78.16 41.61
N ALA A 329 48.81 -78.56 40.54
CA ALA A 329 50.24 -78.86 40.60
C ALA A 329 51.02 -77.60 41.01
N VAL A 330 51.82 -77.70 42.07
CA VAL A 330 52.60 -76.57 42.58
C VAL A 330 53.78 -76.30 41.64
N ARG A 331 53.71 -75.23 40.84
CA ARG A 331 54.91 -74.64 40.22
C ARG A 331 55.68 -73.89 41.29
N GLY A 332 56.61 -74.57 41.95
CA GLY A 332 57.48 -73.99 42.96
C GLY A 332 58.67 -73.22 42.35
N PRO A 333 59.30 -72.32 43.12
CA PRO A 333 60.58 -71.69 42.73
C PRO A 333 61.66 -72.74 42.49
N TRP A 334 62.74 -72.39 41.76
CA TRP A 334 63.69 -73.38 41.23
C TRP A 334 64.30 -74.34 42.24
N TRP A 335 64.38 -74.00 43.54
CA TRP A 335 64.87 -74.90 44.61
C TRP A 335 63.84 -75.96 45.07
N SER A 336 62.61 -75.95 44.56
CA SER A 336 61.54 -76.86 45.00
C SER A 336 61.74 -78.33 44.60
N PHE A 337 62.65 -78.65 43.67
CA PHE A 337 63.08 -80.03 43.39
C PHE A 337 63.85 -80.67 44.55
N LEU A 338 64.37 -79.88 45.51
CA LEU A 338 65.07 -80.39 46.69
C LEU A 338 64.11 -81.03 47.71
N PHE A 339 62.80 -80.75 47.62
CA PHE A 339 61.77 -81.32 48.49
C PHE A 339 60.51 -81.72 47.67
N PRO A 340 60.63 -82.66 46.72
CA PRO A 340 59.56 -82.95 45.75
C PRO A 340 58.29 -83.47 46.44
N GLY A 341 58.45 -84.26 47.51
CA GLY A 341 57.33 -84.78 48.29
C GLY A 341 56.50 -83.71 49.01
N LYS A 342 57.10 -82.57 49.43
CA LYS A 342 56.37 -81.49 50.11
C LYS A 342 55.51 -80.67 49.13
N ALA A 343 56.05 -80.33 47.96
CA ALA A 343 55.32 -79.59 46.93
C ALA A 343 54.17 -80.43 46.35
N GLN A 344 54.40 -81.73 46.13
CA GLN A 344 53.37 -82.66 45.69
C GLN A 344 52.26 -82.83 46.75
N ALA A 345 52.63 -83.04 48.02
CA ALA A 345 51.65 -83.14 49.11
C ALA A 345 50.80 -81.87 49.27
N GLN A 346 51.38 -80.68 49.06
CA GLN A 346 50.64 -79.41 49.10
C GLN A 346 49.68 -79.26 47.90
N GLY A 347 50.10 -79.65 46.70
CA GLY A 347 49.23 -79.68 45.51
C GLY A 347 48.07 -80.67 45.67
N ASP A 348 48.37 -81.86 46.19
CA ASP A 348 47.38 -82.90 46.48
C ASP A 348 46.39 -82.44 47.57
N ALA A 349 46.85 -81.75 48.62
CA ALA A 349 45.98 -81.17 49.64
C ALA A 349 45.08 -80.05 49.08
N ARG A 350 45.59 -79.18 48.19
CA ARG A 350 44.78 -78.14 47.53
C ARG A 350 43.76 -78.73 46.56
N TYR A 351 44.12 -79.80 45.86
CA TYR A 351 43.23 -80.56 45.01
C TYR A 351 42.13 -81.24 45.84
N ALA A 352 42.48 -81.94 46.93
CA ALA A 352 41.51 -82.55 47.85
C ALA A 352 40.52 -81.50 48.40
N ALA A 353 41.01 -80.36 48.87
CA ALA A 353 40.14 -79.26 49.31
C ALA A 353 39.29 -78.64 48.18
N ALA A 354 39.77 -78.69 46.93
CA ALA A 354 39.00 -78.25 45.77
C ALA A 354 37.91 -79.25 45.39
N VAL A 355 38.15 -80.56 45.54
CA VAL A 355 37.16 -81.62 45.38
C VAL A 355 36.07 -81.49 46.45
N GLU A 356 36.42 -81.22 47.70
CA GLU A 356 35.45 -80.95 48.77
C GLU A 356 34.61 -79.71 48.49
N ARG A 357 35.23 -78.58 48.10
CA ARG A 357 34.49 -77.37 47.68
C ARG A 357 33.60 -77.62 46.46
N HIS A 358 34.04 -78.48 45.53
CA HIS A 358 33.25 -78.87 44.38
C HIS A 358 32.02 -79.69 44.82
N ALA A 359 32.17 -80.64 45.73
CA ALA A 359 31.06 -81.41 46.29
C ALA A 359 29.99 -80.49 46.93
N VAL A 360 30.42 -79.51 47.75
CA VAL A 360 29.50 -78.50 48.32
C VAL A 360 28.84 -77.63 47.25
N ARG A 361 29.57 -77.26 46.18
CA ARG A 361 28.99 -76.53 45.05
C ARG A 361 28.00 -77.39 44.26
N MET A 362 28.20 -78.70 44.16
CA MET A 362 27.29 -79.63 43.51
C MET A 362 25.99 -79.79 44.30
N GLU A 363 26.06 -79.87 45.63
CA GLU A 363 24.87 -79.86 46.49
C GLU A 363 24.07 -78.56 46.32
N LYS A 364 24.77 -77.42 46.31
CA LYS A 364 24.12 -76.11 46.02
C LYS A 364 23.53 -76.06 44.61
N TYR A 365 24.23 -76.59 43.61
CA TYR A 365 23.75 -76.66 42.24
C TYR A 365 22.48 -77.51 42.13
N ALA A 366 22.43 -78.67 42.79
CA ALA A 366 21.22 -79.50 42.83
C ALA A 366 20.03 -78.73 43.42
N ALA A 367 20.22 -78.03 44.54
CA ALA A 367 19.17 -77.17 45.13
C ALA A 367 18.78 -75.98 44.22
N ASP A 368 19.75 -75.42 43.49
CA ASP A 368 19.51 -74.35 42.53
C ASP A 368 18.75 -74.86 41.28
N VAL A 369 18.99 -76.10 40.85
CA VAL A 369 18.25 -76.78 39.77
C VAL A 369 16.81 -77.07 40.19
N GLU A 370 16.57 -77.60 41.39
CA GLU A 370 15.21 -77.81 41.92
C GLU A 370 14.43 -76.48 41.99
N ARG A 371 15.10 -75.41 42.45
CA ARG A 371 14.51 -74.06 42.46
C ARG A 371 14.25 -73.54 41.05
N PHE A 372 15.12 -73.84 40.08
CA PHE A 372 14.92 -73.50 38.67
C PHE A 372 13.70 -74.22 38.09
N GLU A 373 13.56 -75.53 38.32
CA GLU A 373 12.41 -76.32 37.85
C GLU A 373 11.10 -75.81 38.45
N ALA A 374 11.08 -75.50 39.76
CA ALA A 374 9.93 -74.88 40.41
C ALA A 374 9.59 -73.50 39.81
N ASN A 375 10.60 -72.68 39.52
CA ASN A 375 10.41 -71.38 38.87
C ASN A 375 9.90 -71.53 37.43
N CYS A 376 10.40 -72.50 36.66
CA CYS A 376 9.92 -72.82 35.32
C CYS A 376 8.45 -73.24 35.34
N ALA A 377 8.06 -74.09 36.29
CA ALA A 377 6.68 -74.53 36.45
C ALA A 377 5.73 -73.36 36.79
N ALA A 378 6.17 -72.40 37.61
CA ALA A 378 5.37 -71.24 38.01
C ALA A 378 5.44 -70.04 37.05
N PHE A 379 6.36 -70.06 36.06
CA PHE A 379 6.60 -68.93 35.16
C PHE A 379 5.42 -68.60 34.23
N PRO A 380 4.71 -69.59 33.61
CA PRO A 380 3.52 -69.30 32.81
C PRO A 380 2.45 -68.53 33.60
N ASP A 381 2.11 -68.98 34.81
CA ASP A 381 1.14 -68.31 35.68
C ASP A 381 1.62 -66.91 36.12
N ALA A 382 2.94 -66.72 36.31
CA ALA A 382 3.50 -65.41 36.59
C ALA A 382 3.36 -64.46 35.39
N LEU A 383 3.52 -64.98 34.17
CA LEU A 383 3.37 -64.23 32.92
C LEU A 383 1.91 -63.83 32.67
N GLU A 384 0.96 -64.74 32.91
CA GLU A 384 -0.48 -64.46 32.81
C GLU A 384 -0.91 -63.38 33.80
N ARG A 385 -0.55 -63.52 35.08
CA ARG A 385 -0.81 -62.49 36.10
C ARG A 385 -0.16 -61.14 35.77
N TYR A 386 0.99 -61.15 35.10
CA TYR A 386 1.60 -59.91 34.60
C TYR A 386 0.78 -59.30 33.46
N ALA A 387 0.34 -60.10 32.50
CA ALA A 387 -0.48 -59.65 31.38
C ALA A 387 -1.77 -58.97 31.87
N ASP A 388 -2.47 -59.58 32.82
CA ASP A 388 -3.69 -59.03 33.41
C ASP A 388 -3.44 -57.70 34.12
N ARG A 389 -2.44 -57.65 35.02
CA ARG A 389 -2.08 -56.41 35.71
C ARG A 389 -1.64 -55.32 34.75
N LYS A 390 -0.91 -55.68 33.69
CA LYS A 390 -0.45 -54.74 32.66
C LYS A 390 -1.63 -54.19 31.87
N ALA A 391 -2.59 -55.04 31.49
CA ALA A 391 -3.82 -54.61 30.82
C ALA A 391 -4.66 -53.68 31.70
N GLN A 392 -4.82 -53.99 32.99
CA GLN A 392 -5.51 -53.13 33.95
C GLN A 392 -4.81 -51.77 34.12
N TRP A 393 -3.48 -51.78 34.24
CA TRP A 393 -2.69 -50.54 34.33
C TRP A 393 -2.80 -49.72 33.05
N ASP A 394 -2.77 -50.34 31.88
CA ASP A 394 -2.97 -49.65 30.59
C ASP A 394 -4.36 -49.05 30.48
N ALA A 395 -5.40 -49.77 30.89
CA ALA A 395 -6.78 -49.25 30.90
C ALA A 395 -6.91 -48.02 31.81
N LEU A 396 -6.35 -48.08 33.02
CA LEU A 396 -6.33 -46.94 33.94
C LEU A 396 -5.58 -45.74 33.35
N LYS A 397 -4.45 -45.96 32.66
CA LYS A 397 -3.72 -44.87 31.99
C LYS A 397 -4.46 -44.30 30.79
N GLN A 398 -5.25 -45.09 30.08
CA GLN A 398 -6.15 -44.58 29.03
C GLN A 398 -7.26 -43.71 29.63
N GLU A 399 -7.84 -44.11 30.77
CA GLU A 399 -8.83 -43.29 31.48
C GLU A 399 -8.24 -41.97 32.00
N GLU A 400 -7.04 -42.01 32.61
CA GLU A 400 -6.32 -40.80 33.03
C GLU A 400 -6.02 -39.87 31.85
N LEU A 401 -5.55 -40.42 30.72
CA LEU A 401 -5.30 -39.64 29.51
C LEU A 401 -6.60 -39.01 28.99
N LYS A 402 -7.69 -39.77 28.94
CA LYS A 402 -9.00 -39.27 28.51
C LYS A 402 -9.46 -38.12 29.42
N ALA A 403 -9.39 -38.31 30.73
CA ALA A 403 -9.74 -37.28 31.70
C ALA A 403 -8.83 -36.04 31.58
N TRP A 404 -7.54 -36.21 31.32
CA TRP A 404 -6.62 -35.10 31.08
C TRP A 404 -6.96 -34.34 29.80
N ARG A 405 -7.31 -35.04 28.71
CA ARG A 405 -7.74 -34.39 27.46
C ARG A 405 -9.00 -33.57 27.66
N GLU A 406 -9.98 -34.12 28.37
CA GLU A 406 -11.25 -33.46 28.64
C GLU A 406 -11.11 -32.27 29.58
N ASN A 407 -10.36 -32.43 30.67
CA ASN A 407 -10.31 -31.43 31.75
C ASN A 407 -9.16 -30.43 31.65
N VAL A 408 -8.09 -30.74 30.90
CA VAL A 408 -6.88 -29.90 30.80
C VAL A 408 -6.63 -29.45 29.36
N GLU A 409 -6.51 -30.38 28.42
CA GLU A 409 -6.16 -30.05 27.02
C GLU A 409 -7.24 -29.23 26.33
N ARG A 410 -8.50 -29.71 26.37
CA ARG A 410 -9.61 -29.06 25.67
C ARG A 410 -9.88 -27.63 26.20
N PRO A 411 -9.92 -27.36 27.51
CA PRO A 411 -10.04 -25.99 28.02
C PRO A 411 -8.82 -25.12 27.69
N ALA A 412 -7.59 -25.67 27.74
CA ALA A 412 -6.39 -24.93 27.34
C ALA A 412 -6.41 -24.56 25.85
N LEU A 413 -6.90 -25.45 24.99
CA LEU A 413 -7.09 -25.19 23.56
C LEU A 413 -8.15 -24.11 23.31
N VAL A 414 -9.28 -24.15 24.02
CA VAL A 414 -10.29 -23.08 23.95
C VAL A 414 -9.69 -21.73 24.35
N ARG A 415 -8.91 -21.70 25.43
CA ARG A 415 -8.22 -20.47 25.88
C ARG A 415 -7.18 -19.99 24.86
N TYR A 416 -6.39 -20.90 24.29
CA TYR A 416 -5.43 -20.58 23.23
C TYR A 416 -6.14 -19.97 22.02
N ASN A 417 -7.21 -20.60 21.53
CA ASN A 417 -8.00 -20.12 20.41
C ASN A 417 -8.63 -18.76 20.72
N ALA A 418 -9.16 -18.55 21.93
CA ALA A 418 -9.74 -17.28 22.35
C ALA A 418 -8.70 -16.14 22.39
N LEU A 419 -7.45 -16.43 22.78
CA LEU A 419 -6.35 -15.46 22.75
C LEU A 419 -5.84 -15.19 21.32
N MET A 420 -5.83 -16.21 20.46
CA MET A 420 -5.36 -16.10 19.08
C MET A 420 -6.38 -15.46 18.14
N ALA A 421 -7.68 -15.70 18.33
CA ALA A 421 -8.74 -15.19 17.47
C ALA A 421 -8.66 -13.67 17.21
N PRO A 422 -8.56 -12.78 18.22
CA PRO A 422 -8.44 -11.34 17.96
C PRO A 422 -7.10 -10.95 17.30
N LEU A 423 -6.02 -11.68 17.57
CA LEU A 423 -4.71 -11.44 16.94
C LEU A 423 -4.72 -11.81 15.46
N LEU A 424 -5.32 -12.96 15.12
CA LEU A 424 -5.52 -13.40 13.74
C LEU A 424 -6.45 -12.46 13.00
N ALA A 425 -7.57 -12.04 13.60
CA ALA A 425 -8.47 -11.06 13.01
C ALA A 425 -7.73 -9.74 12.68
N ARG A 426 -6.93 -9.22 13.62
CA ARG A 426 -6.09 -8.04 13.39
C ARG A 426 -5.06 -8.28 12.27
N TYR A 427 -4.44 -9.45 12.23
CA TYR A 427 -3.47 -9.80 11.20
C TYR A 427 -4.12 -9.96 9.81
N ASP A 428 -5.32 -10.50 9.74
CA ASP A 428 -6.10 -10.59 8.50
C ASP A 428 -6.49 -9.18 8.01
N THR A 429 -6.86 -8.26 8.91
CA THR A 429 -7.05 -6.85 8.56
C THR A 429 -5.78 -6.21 8.01
N LEU A 430 -4.63 -6.43 8.66
CA LEU A 430 -3.34 -5.90 8.19
C LEU A 430 -2.95 -6.45 6.82
N LYS A 431 -3.18 -7.76 6.57
CA LYS A 431 -2.96 -8.36 5.24
C LYS A 431 -3.89 -7.76 4.18
N ALA A 432 -5.16 -7.53 4.50
CA ALA A 432 -6.11 -6.93 3.58
C ALA A 432 -5.71 -5.48 3.24
N GLN A 433 -5.30 -4.69 4.23
CA GLN A 433 -4.76 -3.34 4.03
C GLN A 433 -3.49 -3.35 3.18
N TRP A 434 -2.56 -4.27 3.46
CA TRP A 434 -1.34 -4.44 2.67
C TRP A 434 -1.64 -4.80 1.20
N GLN A 435 -2.61 -5.68 0.93
CA GLN A 435 -3.03 -6.02 -0.44
C GLN A 435 -3.56 -4.79 -1.18
N GLN A 436 -4.45 -4.01 -0.54
CA GLN A 436 -4.98 -2.78 -1.12
C GLN A 436 -3.86 -1.76 -1.40
N GLU A 437 -2.95 -1.57 -0.45
CA GLU A 437 -1.81 -0.66 -0.61
C GLU A 437 -0.88 -1.11 -1.75
N ARG A 438 -0.61 -2.41 -1.84
CA ARG A 438 0.20 -3.01 -2.90
C ARG A 438 -0.44 -2.83 -4.27
N GLU A 439 -1.72 -3.11 -4.42
CA GLU A 439 -2.46 -2.94 -5.68
C GLU A 439 -2.47 -1.47 -6.11
N ALA A 440 -2.80 -0.55 -5.19
CA ALA A 440 -2.76 0.88 -5.47
C ALA A 440 -1.35 1.37 -5.83
N SER A 441 -0.32 0.83 -5.18
CA SER A 441 1.09 1.12 -5.51
C SER A 441 1.46 0.61 -6.91
N MET A 442 1.05 -0.60 -7.28
CA MET A 442 1.26 -1.13 -8.63
C MET A 442 0.51 -0.34 -9.71
N GLN A 443 -0.75 0.06 -9.46
CA GLN A 443 -1.49 0.89 -10.40
C GLN A 443 -0.82 2.24 -10.62
N ARG A 444 -0.35 2.91 -9.55
CA ARG A 444 0.46 4.13 -9.67
C ARG A 444 1.75 3.90 -10.45
N TYR A 445 2.41 2.76 -10.28
CA TYR A 445 3.59 2.42 -11.08
C TYR A 445 3.25 2.20 -12.56
N ALA A 446 2.20 1.45 -12.87
CA ALA A 446 1.76 1.20 -14.23
C ALA A 446 1.41 2.50 -14.96
N MET A 447 0.64 3.39 -14.32
CA MET A 447 0.32 4.71 -14.90
C MET A 447 1.57 5.54 -15.17
N ARG A 448 2.58 5.51 -14.28
CA ARG A 448 3.87 6.18 -14.47
C ARG A 448 4.67 5.57 -15.62
N ALA A 449 4.66 4.24 -15.75
CA ALA A 449 5.33 3.53 -16.82
C ALA A 449 4.70 3.84 -18.19
N ASP A 450 3.37 3.83 -18.25
CA ASP A 450 2.60 4.20 -19.44
C ASP A 450 2.84 5.67 -19.83
N SER A 451 2.82 6.61 -18.87
CA SER A 451 3.10 8.02 -19.14
C SER A 451 4.54 8.27 -19.59
N ALA A 452 5.46 7.38 -19.20
CA ALA A 452 6.86 7.42 -19.63
C ALA A 452 7.11 6.59 -20.90
N GLY A 453 6.09 6.02 -21.54
CA GLY A 453 6.27 5.19 -22.74
C GLY A 453 7.09 3.91 -22.51
N VAL A 454 7.20 3.45 -21.26
CA VAL A 454 7.94 2.23 -20.91
C VAL A 454 6.96 1.07 -20.75
N ALA A 455 7.02 0.11 -21.66
CA ALA A 455 6.24 -1.12 -21.55
C ALA A 455 6.91 -2.10 -20.56
N GLY A 456 6.31 -2.30 -19.38
CA GLY A 456 6.68 -3.38 -18.45
C GLY A 456 7.45 -2.98 -17.18
N MET A 457 8.03 -3.96 -16.51
CA MET A 457 8.73 -3.83 -15.21
C MET A 457 10.24 -3.58 -15.37
N ASP A 458 10.73 -3.31 -16.57
CA ASP A 458 12.17 -3.24 -16.90
C ASP A 458 12.87 -1.96 -16.36
N GLY A 459 12.15 -1.19 -15.53
CA GLY A 459 12.62 0.06 -14.92
C GLY A 459 12.34 1.28 -15.80
N LEU A 460 12.11 2.42 -15.16
CA LEU A 460 11.94 3.70 -15.83
C LEU A 460 13.32 4.33 -16.06
N SER A 461 13.54 4.93 -17.22
CA SER A 461 14.64 5.88 -17.36
C SER A 461 14.40 7.06 -16.42
N ALA A 462 15.47 7.61 -15.84
CA ALA A 462 15.36 8.74 -14.94
C ALA A 462 16.58 9.65 -15.07
N PHE A 463 16.31 10.95 -14.98
CA PHE A 463 17.34 11.97 -14.80
C PHE A 463 17.78 11.99 -13.34
N VAL A 464 19.10 11.98 -13.12
CA VAL A 464 19.72 12.02 -11.80
C VAL A 464 20.67 13.19 -11.73
N PHE A 465 20.48 14.02 -10.72
CA PHE A 465 21.33 15.18 -10.49
C PHE A 465 21.39 15.56 -9.01
N MET A 466 22.38 16.39 -8.68
CA MET A 466 22.50 17.02 -7.37
C MET A 466 22.05 18.48 -7.49
N ASN A 467 21.27 18.97 -6.54
CA ASN A 467 20.88 20.38 -6.47
C ASN A 467 21.05 20.93 -5.05
N ALA A 468 21.68 22.10 -4.94
CA ALA A 468 21.95 22.78 -3.68
C ALA A 468 20.91 23.85 -3.33
N GLU A 469 19.93 24.09 -4.19
CA GLU A 469 18.92 25.12 -4.03
C GLU A 469 17.51 24.53 -3.88
N LEU A 470 16.68 25.20 -3.10
CA LEU A 470 15.25 24.92 -3.03
C LEU A 470 14.53 25.96 -3.91
N GLY A 471 13.44 25.58 -4.56
CA GLY A 471 12.75 26.41 -5.54
C GLY A 471 12.34 25.61 -6.76
N TRP A 472 12.08 26.32 -7.86
CA TRP A 472 11.74 25.73 -9.14
C TRP A 472 13.00 25.21 -9.84
N ILE A 473 12.91 23.97 -10.29
CA ILE A 473 13.96 23.22 -10.96
C ILE A 473 13.37 22.66 -12.25
N ASN A 474 14.13 22.72 -13.33
CA ASN A 474 13.68 22.25 -14.62
C ASN A 474 14.76 21.40 -15.31
N CYS A 475 14.33 20.28 -15.89
CA CYS A 475 15.19 19.26 -16.49
C CYS A 475 15.05 19.31 -18.01
N ASP A 476 15.76 20.24 -18.64
CA ASP A 476 15.48 20.62 -20.02
C ASP A 476 16.74 20.60 -20.88
N ARG A 477 16.55 20.72 -22.20
CA ARG A 477 17.63 21.07 -23.12
C ARG A 477 17.19 22.22 -23.99
N PHE A 478 18.16 22.98 -24.50
CA PHE A 478 17.85 23.97 -25.52
C PHE A 478 17.34 23.30 -26.78
N TYR A 479 16.17 23.72 -27.25
CA TYR A 479 15.61 23.20 -28.49
C TYR A 479 16.39 23.76 -29.69
N GLY A 480 16.83 22.87 -30.57
CA GLY A 480 17.52 23.23 -31.80
C GLY A 480 16.52 23.74 -32.83
N VAL A 481 16.36 25.06 -32.95
CA VAL A 481 15.36 25.65 -33.85
C VAL A 481 15.78 25.45 -35.33
N PRO A 482 15.04 24.68 -36.14
CA PRO A 482 15.50 24.25 -37.45
C PRO A 482 15.27 25.28 -38.58
N GLY A 483 14.65 26.43 -38.31
CA GLY A 483 14.20 27.34 -39.38
C GLY A 483 13.82 28.75 -38.93
N GLU A 484 13.01 29.42 -39.77
CA GLU A 484 12.50 30.77 -39.51
C GLU A 484 11.65 30.79 -38.23
N GLN A 485 11.78 31.85 -37.44
CA GLN A 485 11.00 32.07 -36.23
C GLN A 485 10.10 33.29 -36.39
N ARG A 486 8.85 33.17 -35.96
CA ARG A 486 7.90 34.28 -35.90
C ARG A 486 7.06 34.17 -34.63
N SER A 487 6.69 35.32 -34.07
CA SER A 487 5.72 35.36 -32.97
C SER A 487 4.33 34.93 -33.44
N VAL A 488 3.64 34.18 -32.58
CA VAL A 488 2.21 33.93 -32.70
C VAL A 488 1.49 35.07 -32.01
N ILE A 489 0.46 35.61 -32.68
CA ILE A 489 -0.38 36.67 -32.16
C ILE A 489 -1.78 36.10 -32.00
N ALA A 490 -2.35 36.24 -30.81
CA ALA A 490 -3.73 35.87 -30.55
C ALA A 490 -4.56 37.07 -30.11
N LYS A 491 -5.74 37.21 -30.69
CA LYS A 491 -6.72 38.23 -30.38
C LYS A 491 -7.79 37.61 -29.50
N GLY A 492 -7.71 37.89 -28.20
CA GLY A 492 -8.75 37.52 -27.25
C GLY A 492 -9.95 38.45 -27.26
N GLY A 493 -10.82 38.20 -26.30
CA GLY A 493 -11.92 39.09 -25.96
C GLY A 493 -11.46 40.38 -25.30
N ARG A 494 -12.43 41.15 -24.81
CA ARG A 494 -12.19 42.37 -24.01
C ARG A 494 -11.98 42.06 -22.52
N ARG A 495 -11.96 40.79 -22.12
CA ARG A 495 -11.89 40.40 -20.72
C ARG A 495 -10.44 40.40 -20.24
N SER A 496 -10.23 40.76 -18.98
CA SER A 496 -8.90 40.85 -18.38
C SER A 496 -8.39 39.52 -17.83
N ASP A 497 -9.27 38.54 -17.62
CA ASP A 497 -8.98 37.27 -16.94
C ASP A 497 -8.51 36.15 -17.88
N GLU A 498 -8.55 36.36 -19.20
CA GLU A 498 -8.16 35.40 -20.23
C GLU A 498 -6.70 34.94 -20.07
N GLN A 499 -6.50 33.62 -19.92
CA GLN A 499 -5.18 32.98 -19.86
C GLN A 499 -4.90 32.25 -21.17
N VAL A 500 -3.73 32.46 -21.76
CA VAL A 500 -3.37 31.94 -23.08
C VAL A 500 -2.02 31.26 -23.04
N ASN A 501 -1.98 30.02 -23.49
CA ASN A 501 -0.77 29.21 -23.59
C ASN A 501 -0.61 28.66 -25.01
N LEU A 502 0.63 28.57 -25.47
CA LEU A 502 1.02 27.92 -26.71
C LEU A 502 1.73 26.61 -26.37
N VAL A 503 1.15 25.49 -26.78
CA VAL A 503 1.62 24.13 -26.46
C VAL A 503 2.18 23.48 -27.71
N PHE A 504 3.35 22.86 -27.58
CA PHE A 504 4.02 22.09 -28.61
C PHE A 504 4.23 20.67 -28.12
N THR A 505 3.44 19.74 -28.65
CA THR A 505 3.52 18.33 -28.28
C THR A 505 4.80 17.69 -28.79
N GLU A 506 5.18 17.92 -30.06
CA GLU A 506 6.37 17.30 -30.66
C GLU A 506 7.69 17.80 -30.05
N MET A 507 7.78 19.11 -29.75
CA MET A 507 8.96 19.70 -29.12
C MET A 507 8.95 19.59 -27.59
N ARG A 508 7.88 19.06 -27.01
CA ARG A 508 7.65 19.01 -25.56
C ARG A 508 7.90 20.38 -24.93
N SER A 509 7.13 21.38 -25.35
CA SER A 509 7.39 22.78 -24.98
C SER A 509 6.07 23.52 -24.75
N ILE A 510 6.02 24.41 -23.76
CA ILE A 510 4.87 25.25 -23.44
C ILE A 510 5.26 26.70 -23.17
N LEU A 511 4.51 27.64 -23.75
CA LEU A 511 4.76 29.07 -23.59
C LEU A 511 3.52 29.79 -23.09
N TYR A 512 3.65 30.52 -21.99
CA TYR A 512 2.64 31.48 -21.58
C TYR A 512 2.69 32.69 -22.52
N MET A 513 1.52 33.14 -22.98
CA MET A 513 1.38 34.32 -23.82
C MET A 513 0.73 35.44 -22.97
N PRO A 514 1.49 36.43 -22.49
CA PRO A 514 0.92 37.56 -21.78
C PRO A 514 0.14 38.47 -22.72
N ARG A 515 -0.87 39.17 -22.18
CA ARG A 515 -1.54 40.25 -22.91
C ARG A 515 -0.68 41.51 -22.89
N GLU A 516 -0.32 41.98 -24.08
CA GLU A 516 0.47 43.19 -24.26
C GLU A 516 -0.38 44.47 -24.24
N ARG A 517 0.28 45.63 -24.25
CA ARG A 517 -0.40 46.95 -24.22
C ARG A 517 -1.32 47.22 -25.42
N ASP A 518 -1.10 46.52 -26.53
CA ASP A 518 -1.96 46.57 -27.72
C ASP A 518 -3.26 45.74 -27.57
N GLY A 519 -3.41 45.04 -26.43
CA GLY A 519 -4.55 44.20 -26.12
C GLY A 519 -4.51 42.82 -26.76
N LEU A 520 -3.43 42.48 -27.47
CA LEU A 520 -3.20 41.18 -28.10
C LEU A 520 -2.28 40.32 -27.22
N PHE A 521 -2.35 39.02 -27.41
CA PHE A 521 -1.47 38.06 -26.77
C PHE A 521 -0.32 37.72 -27.71
N HIS A 522 0.92 37.85 -27.23
CA HIS A 522 2.11 37.61 -28.03
C HIS A 522 2.94 36.47 -27.46
N SER A 523 3.39 35.57 -28.34
CA SER A 523 4.44 34.61 -27.98
C SER A 523 5.82 35.19 -28.27
N PRO A 524 6.87 34.67 -27.62
CA PRO A 524 8.24 34.77 -28.13
C PRO A 524 8.32 34.26 -29.58
N ALA A 525 9.46 34.53 -30.25
CA ALA A 525 9.69 34.01 -31.59
C ALA A 525 9.77 32.47 -31.54
N VAL A 526 8.89 31.79 -32.28
CA VAL A 526 8.79 30.33 -32.31
C VAL A 526 8.96 29.79 -33.74
N PRO A 527 9.43 28.53 -33.91
CA PRO A 527 9.54 27.92 -35.23
C PRO A 527 8.23 27.98 -36.00
N VAL A 528 8.29 28.43 -37.27
CA VAL A 528 7.10 28.54 -38.13
C VAL A 528 6.52 27.15 -38.43
N ASP A 529 7.38 26.20 -38.80
CA ASP A 529 7.01 24.90 -39.40
C ASP A 529 6.67 23.80 -38.39
N VAL A 530 6.74 24.09 -37.09
CA VAL A 530 6.40 23.12 -36.03
C VAL A 530 4.92 23.24 -35.66
N PRO A 531 4.15 22.13 -35.64
CA PRO A 531 2.78 22.10 -35.17
C PRO A 531 2.65 22.61 -33.73
N LYS A 532 1.61 23.41 -33.49
CA LYS A 532 1.41 24.10 -32.21
C LYS A 532 -0.06 24.35 -31.97
N THR A 533 -0.45 24.17 -30.71
CA THR A 533 -1.84 24.29 -30.28
C THR A 533 -1.94 25.42 -29.27
N LEU A 534 -2.86 26.34 -29.51
CA LEU A 534 -3.22 27.36 -28.55
C LEU A 534 -4.23 26.75 -27.58
N PHE A 535 -3.91 26.81 -26.29
CA PHE A 535 -4.82 26.48 -25.20
C PHE A 535 -5.10 27.74 -24.38
N ALA A 536 -6.33 28.23 -24.44
CA ALA A 536 -6.76 29.38 -23.67
C ALA A 536 -8.00 29.08 -22.84
N TYR A 537 -8.12 29.73 -21.69
CA TYR A 537 -9.28 29.61 -20.82
C TYR A 537 -9.64 30.94 -20.14
N THR A 538 -10.93 31.08 -19.83
CA THR A 538 -11.54 32.22 -19.12
C THR A 538 -12.71 31.73 -18.28
N VAL A 539 -13.20 32.55 -17.37
CA VAL A 539 -14.42 32.26 -16.62
C VAL A 539 -15.48 33.30 -16.96
N ILE A 540 -16.64 32.84 -17.45
CA ILE A 540 -17.78 33.68 -17.82
C ILE A 540 -18.97 33.20 -17.01
N ASP A 541 -19.58 34.11 -16.24
CA ASP A 541 -20.74 33.82 -15.39
C ASP A 541 -20.52 32.55 -14.55
N GLY A 542 -19.37 32.47 -13.88
CA GLY A 542 -19.05 31.33 -13.02
C GLY A 542 -18.60 30.06 -13.71
N ARG A 543 -18.75 29.98 -15.03
CA ARG A 543 -18.51 28.77 -15.81
C ARG A 543 -17.18 28.86 -16.56
N PRO A 544 -16.33 27.83 -16.48
CA PRO A 544 -15.14 27.76 -17.30
C PRO A 544 -15.48 27.77 -18.79
N HIS A 545 -14.69 28.48 -19.58
CA HIS A 545 -14.74 28.47 -21.03
C HIS A 545 -13.34 28.27 -21.58
N VAL A 546 -13.23 27.48 -22.65
CA VAL A 546 -11.93 27.15 -23.26
C VAL A 546 -11.90 27.39 -24.75
N CYS A 547 -10.70 27.64 -25.27
CA CYS A 547 -10.36 27.66 -26.68
C CYS A 547 -9.18 26.72 -26.89
N VAL A 548 -9.34 25.72 -27.74
CA VAL A 548 -8.27 24.82 -28.17
C VAL A 548 -8.25 24.83 -29.69
N GLN A 549 -7.16 25.32 -30.28
CA GLN A 549 -7.03 25.45 -31.74
C GLN A 549 -5.59 25.26 -32.19
N GLU A 550 -5.41 24.53 -33.30
CA GLU A 550 -4.12 24.52 -34.00
C GLU A 550 -3.91 25.89 -34.68
N VAL A 551 -2.70 26.45 -34.55
CA VAL A 551 -2.43 27.80 -35.02
C VAL A 551 -1.18 27.89 -35.88
N SER A 552 -1.23 28.80 -36.87
CA SER A 552 -0.07 29.22 -37.65
C SER A 552 0.52 30.52 -37.08
N THR A 553 1.73 30.88 -37.51
CA THR A 553 2.36 32.16 -37.13
C THR A 553 1.67 33.33 -37.85
N GLY A 554 0.65 33.90 -37.20
CA GLY A 554 -0.19 34.97 -37.71
C GLY A 554 -1.22 35.41 -36.64
N PRO A 555 -2.16 36.32 -36.97
CA PRO A 555 -3.23 36.71 -36.06
C PRO A 555 -4.30 35.61 -35.98
N ASN A 556 -4.47 35.04 -34.79
CA ASN A 556 -5.47 34.01 -34.49
C ASN A 556 -6.55 34.61 -33.58
N THR A 557 -7.84 34.40 -33.87
CA THR A 557 -8.92 34.86 -32.97
C THR A 557 -9.21 33.77 -31.95
N LEU A 558 -9.40 34.14 -30.67
CA LEU A 558 -9.78 33.17 -29.64
C LEU A 558 -11.29 32.98 -29.63
N GLU A 559 -11.74 31.78 -29.96
CA GLU A 559 -13.14 31.37 -29.91
C GLU A 559 -13.36 30.45 -28.71
N TYR A 560 -13.96 31.00 -27.66
CA TYR A 560 -14.22 30.27 -26.43
C TYR A 560 -15.56 29.53 -26.49
N ARG A 561 -15.56 28.28 -26.03
CA ARG A 561 -16.77 27.48 -25.81
C ARG A 561 -16.97 27.21 -24.31
N PRO A 562 -18.23 27.15 -23.82
CA PRO A 562 -18.50 26.74 -22.45
C PRO A 562 -17.98 25.32 -22.21
N SER A 563 -17.30 25.10 -21.09
CA SER A 563 -16.72 23.81 -20.71
C SER A 563 -16.90 23.52 -19.22
N SER A 564 -16.66 22.26 -18.84
CA SER A 564 -16.60 21.82 -17.44
C SER A 564 -15.16 21.69 -16.98
N PHE A 565 -14.93 21.69 -15.66
CA PHE A 565 -13.61 21.41 -15.10
C PHE A 565 -13.07 20.04 -15.54
N ALA A 566 -13.94 19.03 -15.60
CA ALA A 566 -13.59 17.69 -16.07
C ALA A 566 -13.20 17.68 -17.57
N GLU A 567 -13.89 18.45 -18.41
CA GLU A 567 -13.53 18.59 -19.83
C GLU A 567 -12.17 19.29 -20.00
N ILE A 568 -11.92 20.35 -19.24
CA ILE A 568 -10.61 21.02 -19.21
C ILE A 568 -9.50 20.01 -18.87
N GLY A 569 -9.71 19.20 -17.83
CA GLY A 569 -8.75 18.16 -17.46
C GLY A 569 -8.46 17.16 -18.58
N ARG A 570 -9.49 16.72 -19.32
CA ARG A 570 -9.33 15.81 -20.47
C ARG A 570 -8.56 16.46 -21.61
N LEU A 571 -8.90 17.70 -21.99
CA LEU A 571 -8.20 18.42 -23.05
C LEU A 571 -6.72 18.63 -22.72
N LEU A 572 -6.40 18.96 -21.46
CA LEU A 572 -5.03 19.08 -20.99
C LEU A 572 -4.27 17.75 -21.03
N GLN A 573 -4.97 16.64 -20.76
CA GLN A 573 -4.39 15.30 -20.86
C GLN A 573 -4.09 14.92 -22.32
N GLU A 574 -4.97 15.25 -23.26
CA GLU A 574 -4.75 15.04 -24.70
C GLU A 574 -3.52 15.81 -25.21
N LEU A 575 -3.25 16.98 -24.64
CA LEU A 575 -2.10 17.82 -25.01
C LEU A 575 -0.74 17.30 -24.51
N ASN A 576 -0.71 16.33 -23.59
CA ASN A 576 0.54 15.65 -23.18
C ASN A 576 1.17 14.81 -24.32
N GLY A 577 0.42 14.57 -25.40
CA GLY A 577 0.79 13.67 -26.49
C GLY A 577 0.19 12.28 -26.31
N SER A 578 -0.07 11.57 -27.43
CA SER A 578 -0.49 10.17 -27.36
C SER A 578 0.62 9.32 -26.70
N PRO A 579 0.29 8.37 -25.83
CA PRO A 579 1.24 7.30 -25.50
C PRO A 579 1.61 6.62 -26.82
N ALA A 580 2.88 6.71 -27.20
CA ALA A 580 3.41 6.07 -28.40
C ALA A 580 3.38 4.54 -28.27
#